data_AF-A0A9R1R727-F1
#
_entry.id   AF-A0A9R1R727-F1
#
_cell.length_a   1.000
_cell.length_b   1.000
_cell.length_c   1.000
_cell.angle_alpha   90.00
_cell.angle_beta   90.00
_cell.angle_gamma   90.00
#
_symmetry.space_group_name_H-M   'P 1'
#
loop_
_entity.id
_entity.type
_entity.pdbx_description
1 polymer ?
#
loop_
_entity_poly.entity_id
_entity_poly.type
_entity_poly.pdbx_seq_one_letter_code
_entity_poly.pdbx_strand_id
1 'polypeptide(L)'
;MATNTRPIVSVKALEGDMTTDCAGLALAEVFRSPIRPDVVRSAHRLLSCNKRQPYAVSRRAGHQTSAESWGTGRAVSRIPRVPGGGTHRAGQGAFGNMCCGGRMFARGHRIETVPEMPLVISDSAESIEKTSQAIKILKQTGAYADAEKAQDSVGIRTGKGKMRNRRYINRKGPLVVYGTEGSKIVKAFRNLPGVDVANVERLNLLDLAPGGHLGRFVIWTANRIQEVGGGVWHL
;
A
#
# COMPACT_ATOMS: atom_id res chain seq x y z
N MET A 1 0.00 34.13 -7.03
CA MET A 1 -1.12 33.19 -6.82
C MET A 1 -1.69 32.87 -8.19
N ALA A 2 -1.74 31.59 -8.58
CA ALA A 2 -2.28 31.20 -9.89
C ALA A 2 -3.79 31.48 -9.96
N THR A 3 -4.26 31.97 -11.11
CA THR A 3 -5.62 32.43 -11.37
C THR A 3 -6.68 31.33 -11.17
N ASN A 4 -7.83 31.75 -10.64
CA ASN A 4 -8.84 30.94 -9.96
C ASN A 4 -9.86 30.24 -10.91
N THR A 5 -9.40 29.52 -11.94
CA THR A 5 -10.29 28.83 -12.90
C THR A 5 -10.15 27.32 -12.80
N ARG A 6 -11.24 26.60 -12.45
CA ARG A 6 -11.25 25.12 -12.34
C ARG A 6 -11.00 24.50 -13.71
N PRO A 7 -9.87 23.80 -13.93
CA PRO A 7 -9.64 23.13 -15.21
C PRO A 7 -10.71 22.06 -15.41
N ILE A 8 -11.11 21.86 -16.67
CA ILE A 8 -12.09 20.86 -17.05
C ILE A 8 -11.35 19.57 -17.39
N VAL A 9 -11.83 18.44 -16.88
CA VAL A 9 -11.35 17.08 -17.22
C VAL A 9 -12.42 16.39 -18.04
N SER A 10 -12.03 15.67 -19.09
CA SER A 10 -12.99 14.94 -19.91
C SER A 10 -13.36 13.60 -19.28
N VAL A 11 -14.65 13.28 -19.24
CA VAL A 11 -15.11 11.96 -18.81
C VAL A 11 -14.95 11.00 -19.99
N LYS A 12 -14.19 9.91 -19.78
CA LYS A 12 -14.04 8.86 -20.79
C LYS A 12 -15.25 7.94 -20.79
N ALA A 13 -15.89 7.86 -21.96
CA ALA A 13 -16.97 6.94 -22.25
C ALA A 13 -16.50 5.49 -22.12
N LEU A 14 -17.40 4.63 -21.64
CA LEU A 14 -17.28 3.19 -21.73
C LEU A 14 -18.14 2.65 -22.87
N GLU A 15 -17.85 1.42 -23.29
CA GLU A 15 -18.56 0.76 -24.38
C GLU A 15 -20.05 0.59 -24.02
N GLY A 16 -20.93 1.34 -24.71
CA GLY A 16 -22.38 1.36 -24.48
C GLY A 16 -22.92 2.64 -23.85
N ASP A 17 -22.07 3.61 -23.49
CA ASP A 17 -22.50 4.90 -22.95
C ASP A 17 -22.99 5.86 -24.05
N MET A 18 -23.91 6.76 -23.69
CA MET A 18 -24.42 7.79 -24.60
C MET A 18 -23.46 8.98 -24.64
N THR A 19 -23.43 9.73 -25.74
CA THR A 19 -22.54 10.89 -25.92
C THR A 19 -22.75 12.00 -24.89
N THR A 20 -23.90 12.03 -24.22
CA THR A 20 -24.25 12.96 -23.13
C THR A 20 -23.49 12.69 -21.83
N ASP A 21 -23.04 11.45 -21.61
CA ASP A 21 -22.38 11.03 -20.37
C ASP A 21 -20.87 11.40 -20.34
N CYS A 22 -20.38 11.96 -21.46
CA CYS A 22 -18.98 12.32 -21.70
C CYS A 22 -18.67 13.80 -21.41
N ALA A 23 -19.55 14.50 -20.69
CA ALA A 23 -19.41 15.92 -20.43
C ALA A 23 -18.11 16.24 -19.66
N GLY A 24 -17.54 17.41 -19.94
CA GLY A 24 -16.38 17.91 -19.18
C GLY A 24 -16.77 18.29 -17.75
N LEU A 25 -16.02 17.78 -16.77
CA LEU A 25 -16.24 18.08 -15.35
C LEU A 25 -15.17 19.03 -14.82
N ALA A 26 -15.57 19.98 -13.99
CA ALA A 26 -14.62 20.84 -13.28
C ALA A 26 -13.84 20.02 -12.24
N LEU A 27 -12.51 20.14 -12.28
CA LEU A 27 -11.62 19.48 -11.32
C LEU A 27 -11.82 20.04 -9.91
N ALA A 28 -11.85 19.16 -8.91
CA ALA A 28 -11.95 19.56 -7.50
C ALA A 28 -10.71 20.33 -7.02
N GLU A 29 -10.91 21.15 -5.99
CA GLU A 29 -9.87 22.02 -5.44
C GLU A 29 -8.70 21.24 -4.83
N VAL A 30 -8.94 20.03 -4.29
CA VAL A 30 -7.93 19.16 -3.68
C VAL A 30 -6.79 18.84 -4.66
N PHE A 31 -7.06 18.72 -5.96
CA PHE A 31 -6.03 18.44 -6.96
C PHE A 31 -5.07 19.62 -7.20
N ARG A 32 -5.39 20.82 -6.71
CA ARG A 32 -4.48 21.97 -6.73
C ARG A 32 -3.70 22.14 -5.43
N SER A 33 -4.00 21.36 -4.40
CA SER A 33 -3.27 21.42 -3.15
C SER A 33 -1.76 21.21 -3.39
N PRO A 34 -0.89 21.95 -2.67
CA PRO A 34 0.54 21.82 -2.88
C PRO A 34 1.00 20.41 -2.51
N ILE A 35 1.82 19.81 -3.37
CA ILE A 35 2.34 18.46 -3.16
C ILE A 35 3.37 18.49 -2.02
N ARG A 36 3.01 17.90 -0.87
CA ARG A 36 3.85 17.84 0.34
C ARG A 36 4.36 16.42 0.63
N PRO A 37 5.51 16.00 0.06
CA PRO A 37 6.06 14.66 0.24
C PRO A 37 6.52 14.38 1.68
N ASP A 38 6.89 15.42 2.42
CA ASP A 38 7.27 15.40 3.84
C ASP A 38 6.11 14.91 4.72
N VAL A 39 4.94 15.55 4.60
CA VAL A 39 3.72 15.23 5.37
C VAL A 39 3.20 13.85 5.00
N VAL A 40 3.21 13.52 3.71
CA VAL A 40 2.74 12.21 3.23
C VAL A 40 3.61 11.08 3.77
N ARG A 41 4.94 11.26 3.78
CA ARG A 41 5.85 10.25 4.32
C ARG A 41 5.70 10.07 5.83
N SER A 42 5.50 11.17 6.58
CA SER A 42 5.30 11.10 8.03
C SER A 42 3.99 10.40 8.38
N ALA A 43 2.88 10.78 7.75
CA ALA A 43 1.58 10.17 7.94
C ALA A 43 1.55 8.70 7.50
N HIS A 44 2.18 8.36 6.35
CA HIS A 44 2.28 6.98 5.88
C HIS A 44 3.03 6.09 6.90
N ARG A 45 4.08 6.61 7.54
CA ARG A 45 4.81 5.89 8.59
C ARG A 45 3.90 5.58 9.78
N LEU A 46 3.14 6.57 10.27
CA LEU A 46 2.22 6.40 11.40
C LEU A 46 1.16 5.34 11.10
N LEU A 47 0.46 5.47 9.97
CA LEU A 47 -0.56 4.51 9.53
C LEU A 47 0.01 3.10 9.33
N SER A 48 1.21 3.00 8.74
CA SER A 48 1.89 1.71 8.54
C SER A 48 2.32 1.05 9.85
N CYS A 49 2.68 1.84 10.87
CA CYS A 49 3.01 1.32 12.19
C CYS A 49 1.77 0.80 12.93
N ASN A 50 0.63 1.49 12.82
CA ASN A 50 -0.61 1.11 13.50
C ASN A 50 -1.14 -0.26 13.05
N LYS A 51 -0.84 -0.69 11.82
CA LYS A 51 -1.25 -2.01 11.30
C LYS A 51 -0.43 -3.18 11.86
N ARG A 52 0.66 -2.93 12.58
CA ARG A 52 1.53 -4.01 13.10
C ARG A 52 0.96 -4.56 14.40
N GLN A 53 0.84 -5.89 14.48
CA GLN A 53 0.58 -6.58 15.74
C GLN A 53 1.82 -6.49 16.66
N PRO A 54 1.63 -6.24 17.97
CA PRO A 54 2.73 -6.28 18.92
C PRO A 54 3.31 -7.70 18.98
N TYR A 55 4.64 -7.79 19.01
CA TYR A 55 5.35 -9.04 19.17
C TYR A 55 6.50 -8.83 20.15
N ALA A 56 6.77 -9.83 20.97
CA ALA A 56 7.87 -9.81 21.93
C ALA A 56 8.47 -11.21 22.03
N VAL A 57 9.72 -11.29 22.48
CA VAL A 57 10.28 -12.55 22.99
C VAL A 57 9.51 -12.94 24.25
N SER A 58 9.45 -14.24 24.57
CA SER A 58 8.83 -14.68 25.83
C SER A 58 9.47 -13.96 27.01
N ARG A 59 8.66 -13.44 27.93
CA ARG A 59 9.12 -12.67 29.10
C ARG A 59 10.10 -13.47 29.98
N ARG A 60 10.03 -14.80 29.95
CA ARG A 60 10.90 -15.70 30.71
C ARG A 60 12.00 -16.35 29.85
N ALA A 61 12.14 -15.99 28.57
CA ALA A 61 13.18 -16.55 27.71
C ALA A 61 14.57 -16.20 28.25
N GLY A 62 15.42 -17.22 28.47
CA GLY A 62 16.74 -17.03 29.05
C GLY A 62 16.77 -16.79 30.57
N HIS A 63 15.61 -16.62 31.23
CA HIS A 63 15.50 -16.36 32.68
C HIS A 63 15.11 -17.58 33.52
N GLN A 64 14.81 -18.72 32.89
CA GLN A 64 14.49 -19.97 33.59
C GLN A 64 15.74 -20.72 34.08
N THR A 65 16.92 -20.32 33.62
CA THR A 65 18.19 -20.95 34.01
C THR A 65 18.77 -20.18 35.19
N SER A 66 18.82 -20.82 36.36
CA SER A 66 19.62 -20.31 37.48
C SER A 66 21.08 -20.26 37.03
N ALA A 67 21.71 -19.09 37.06
CA ALA A 67 23.10 -18.92 36.66
C ALA A 67 23.71 -17.77 37.44
N GLU A 68 24.86 -18.03 38.05
CA GLU A 68 25.59 -17.06 38.87
C GLU A 68 27.02 -16.93 38.35
N SER A 69 27.60 -15.73 38.49
CA SER A 69 28.98 -15.51 38.08
C SER A 69 29.93 -16.10 39.11
N TRP A 70 30.93 -16.86 38.67
CA TRP A 70 31.94 -17.43 39.56
C TRP A 70 32.97 -16.41 40.08
N GLY A 71 32.88 -15.14 39.67
CA GLY A 71 33.84 -14.10 40.07
C GLY A 71 35.18 -14.21 39.35
N THR A 72 36.23 -13.67 39.95
CA THR A 72 37.61 -13.66 39.41
C THR A 72 38.40 -14.91 39.80
N GLY A 73 39.60 -15.09 39.24
CA GLY A 73 40.54 -16.13 39.69
C GLY A 73 40.37 -17.51 39.05
N ARG A 74 39.56 -17.64 38.00
CA ARG A 74 39.29 -18.93 37.31
C ARG A 74 39.71 -18.96 35.84
N ALA A 75 40.52 -17.99 35.39
CA ALA A 75 40.95 -17.82 33.99
C ALA A 75 39.79 -17.81 32.96
N VAL A 76 38.62 -17.32 33.39
CA VAL A 76 37.37 -17.39 32.64
C VAL A 76 36.62 -16.05 32.77
N SER A 77 35.92 -15.63 31.71
CA SER A 77 35.15 -14.37 31.70
C SER A 77 34.05 -14.36 32.77
N ARG A 78 33.78 -13.17 33.35
CA ARG A 78 32.86 -12.95 34.48
C ARG A 78 31.36 -13.09 34.15
N ILE A 79 31.03 -13.87 33.12
CA ILE A 79 29.66 -14.11 32.67
C ILE A 79 28.98 -15.10 33.63
N PRO A 80 27.69 -14.91 34.00
CA PRO A 80 26.92 -15.88 34.78
C PRO A 80 26.89 -17.27 34.15
N ARG A 81 27.09 -18.32 34.95
CA ARG A 81 27.19 -19.72 34.51
C ARG A 81 26.20 -20.62 35.25
N VAL A 82 25.73 -21.64 34.54
CA VAL A 82 24.77 -22.62 35.09
C VAL A 82 25.44 -23.47 36.19
N PRO A 83 24.86 -23.58 37.40
CA PRO A 83 25.39 -24.37 38.51
C PRO A 83 25.16 -25.89 38.29
N GLY A 84 25.89 -26.72 39.04
CA GLY A 84 25.83 -28.18 38.96
C GLY A 84 27.00 -28.82 38.20
N GLY A 85 26.92 -30.14 37.98
CA GLY A 85 27.92 -30.94 37.28
C GLY A 85 27.30 -32.20 36.66
N GLY A 86 28.02 -32.86 35.74
CA GLY A 86 27.57 -34.11 35.10
C GLY A 86 26.71 -33.94 33.83
N THR A 87 26.33 -32.73 33.46
CA THR A 87 25.69 -32.44 32.16
C THR A 87 26.56 -31.50 31.33
N HIS A 88 26.55 -31.66 30.00
CA HIS A 88 27.31 -30.81 29.07
C HIS A 88 26.92 -29.31 29.12
N ARG A 89 25.83 -28.96 29.83
CA ARG A 89 25.30 -27.60 29.98
C ARG A 89 25.82 -26.89 31.24
N ALA A 90 26.24 -27.62 32.27
CA ALA A 90 26.81 -27.03 33.48
C ALA A 90 28.10 -26.26 33.15
N GLY A 91 28.23 -25.03 33.66
CA GLY A 91 29.41 -24.17 33.43
C GLY A 91 29.42 -23.30 32.16
N GLN A 92 28.41 -23.36 31.27
CA GLN A 92 28.30 -22.49 30.07
C GLN A 92 27.75 -21.08 30.40
N GLY A 93 28.12 -20.07 29.60
CA GLY A 93 27.69 -18.66 29.77
C GLY A 93 26.37 -18.29 29.06
N ALA A 94 25.71 -17.23 29.52
CA ALA A 94 24.42 -16.74 29.00
C ALA A 94 24.38 -15.20 28.78
N PHE A 95 23.45 -14.70 27.94
CA PHE A 95 23.10 -13.29 27.65
C PHE A 95 24.07 -12.46 26.72
N GLY A 96 23.73 -12.16 25.43
CA GLY A 96 24.47 -11.21 24.54
C GLY A 96 23.97 -11.01 23.07
N ASN A 97 24.23 -9.85 22.40
CA ASN A 97 23.54 -9.37 21.17
C ASN A 97 24.26 -8.22 20.37
N MET A 98 24.86 -8.45 19.17
CA MET A 98 25.38 -7.35 18.30
C MET A 98 25.34 -7.66 16.78
N CYS A 99 24.70 -6.80 15.94
CA CYS A 99 24.86 -6.64 14.45
C CYS A 99 23.92 -5.54 13.83
N CYS A 100 24.21 -4.99 12.62
CA CYS A 100 23.36 -4.03 11.86
C CYS A 100 23.48 -4.10 10.30
N GLY A 101 22.47 -3.61 9.56
CA GLY A 101 22.33 -3.66 8.08
C GLY A 101 21.83 -2.35 7.39
N GLY A 102 21.42 -2.38 6.10
CA GLY A 102 20.92 -1.19 5.34
C GLY A 102 20.20 -1.48 4.00
N ARG A 103 19.41 -0.51 3.47
CA ARG A 103 18.25 -0.62 2.52
C ARG A 103 18.46 0.01 1.10
N MET A 104 17.43 -0.06 0.22
CA MET A 104 17.36 0.52 -1.15
C MET A 104 16.01 1.23 -1.52
N PHE A 105 15.98 1.87 -2.73
CA PHE A 105 15.24 3.05 -3.26
C PHE A 105 13.84 2.87 -3.97
N ALA A 106 13.31 3.99 -4.53
CA ALA A 106 11.94 4.39 -4.94
C ALA A 106 11.26 3.74 -6.19
N ARG A 107 9.98 4.15 -6.51
CA ARG A 107 8.95 3.43 -7.33
C ARG A 107 8.58 4.10 -8.70
N GLY A 108 8.04 3.33 -9.68
CA GLY A 108 7.55 3.82 -10.99
C GLY A 108 6.40 3.02 -11.68
N HIS A 109 5.48 3.71 -12.36
CA HIS A 109 4.28 3.22 -13.09
C HIS A 109 4.46 3.24 -14.63
N ARG A 110 3.60 2.59 -15.43
CA ARG A 110 3.63 2.62 -16.92
C ARG A 110 2.33 3.19 -17.49
N ILE A 111 2.36 4.41 -18.03
CA ILE A 111 1.14 5.22 -18.30
C ILE A 111 1.17 5.95 -19.66
N GLU A 112 1.90 5.43 -20.63
CA GLU A 112 2.17 6.10 -21.92
C GLU A 112 0.92 6.25 -22.81
N THR A 113 -0.05 5.35 -22.66
CA THR A 113 -1.26 5.26 -23.49
C THR A 113 -2.48 5.97 -22.92
N VAL A 114 -2.35 6.60 -21.74
CA VAL A 114 -3.48 7.25 -21.07
C VAL A 114 -3.65 8.69 -21.60
N PRO A 115 -4.86 9.09 -22.03
CA PRO A 115 -5.05 10.39 -22.70
C PRO A 115 -4.87 11.61 -21.79
N GLU A 116 -5.26 11.51 -20.52
CA GLU A 116 -5.24 12.64 -19.58
C GLU A 116 -5.10 12.17 -18.12
N MET A 117 -4.70 13.10 -17.25
CA MET A 117 -4.56 12.88 -15.82
C MET A 117 -5.30 13.98 -15.04
N PRO A 118 -6.08 13.63 -14.00
CA PRO A 118 -6.50 12.28 -13.59
C PRO A 118 -7.43 11.62 -14.62
N LEU A 119 -7.41 10.28 -14.72
CA LEU A 119 -8.32 9.56 -15.61
C LEU A 119 -9.71 9.47 -14.95
N VAL A 120 -10.73 9.97 -15.64
CA VAL A 120 -12.13 9.93 -15.20
C VAL A 120 -12.93 9.03 -16.13
N ILE A 121 -13.63 8.06 -15.58
CA ILE A 121 -14.52 7.14 -16.29
C ILE A 121 -15.98 7.42 -15.91
N SER A 122 -16.90 7.12 -16.82
CA SER A 122 -18.34 7.22 -16.56
C SER A 122 -18.80 6.34 -15.40
N ASP A 123 -19.90 6.72 -14.77
CA ASP A 123 -20.46 6.00 -13.61
C ASP A 123 -21.09 4.65 -13.99
N SER A 124 -21.31 4.39 -15.28
CA SER A 124 -21.74 3.06 -15.76
C SER A 124 -20.73 1.96 -15.40
N ALA A 125 -19.47 2.34 -15.16
CA ALA A 125 -18.41 1.48 -14.60
C ALA A 125 -18.81 0.79 -13.28
N GLU A 126 -19.67 1.43 -12.48
CA GLU A 126 -20.05 0.92 -11.15
C GLU A 126 -20.93 -0.33 -11.23
N SER A 127 -21.67 -0.49 -12.32
CA SER A 127 -22.61 -1.60 -12.53
C SER A 127 -21.92 -2.90 -12.97
N ILE A 128 -20.61 -2.87 -13.21
CA ILE A 128 -19.85 -3.96 -13.81
C ILE A 128 -19.56 -5.05 -12.79
N GLU A 129 -19.88 -6.29 -13.15
CA GLU A 129 -19.70 -7.47 -12.29
C GLU A 129 -18.54 -8.35 -12.72
N LYS A 130 -18.30 -8.49 -14.04
CA LYS A 130 -17.35 -9.47 -14.57
C LYS A 130 -15.96 -8.87 -14.72
N THR A 131 -14.95 -9.58 -14.24
CA THR A 131 -13.53 -9.26 -14.42
C THR A 131 -13.15 -9.12 -15.90
N SER A 132 -13.73 -9.93 -16.78
CA SER A 132 -13.48 -9.81 -18.23
C SER A 132 -13.93 -8.47 -18.81
N GLN A 133 -15.03 -7.90 -18.31
CA GLN A 133 -15.51 -6.56 -18.72
C GLN A 133 -14.57 -5.48 -18.17
N ALA A 134 -14.10 -5.61 -16.92
CA ALA A 134 -13.12 -4.70 -16.34
C ALA A 134 -11.80 -4.66 -17.14
N ILE A 135 -11.32 -5.81 -17.63
CA ILE A 135 -10.12 -5.87 -18.48
C ILE A 135 -10.33 -5.13 -19.81
N LYS A 136 -11.51 -5.30 -20.44
CA LYS A 136 -11.84 -4.60 -21.70
C LYS A 136 -11.79 -3.08 -21.52
N ILE A 137 -12.36 -2.57 -20.43
CA ILE A 137 -12.36 -1.15 -20.11
C ILE A 137 -10.95 -0.61 -19.87
N LEU A 138 -10.13 -1.33 -19.10
CA LEU A 138 -8.74 -0.94 -18.86
C LEU A 138 -7.94 -0.91 -20.17
N LYS A 139 -8.25 -1.80 -21.12
CA LYS A 139 -7.60 -1.80 -22.45
C LYS A 139 -8.05 -0.61 -23.29
N GLN A 140 -9.35 -0.32 -23.32
CA GLN A 140 -9.92 0.84 -24.04
C GLN A 140 -9.37 2.17 -23.51
N THR A 141 -9.22 2.29 -22.19
CA THR A 141 -8.70 3.50 -21.54
C THR A 141 -7.17 3.60 -21.54
N GLY A 142 -6.46 2.58 -22.05
CA GLY A 142 -4.99 2.52 -22.03
C GLY A 142 -4.38 2.28 -20.65
N ALA A 143 -5.19 1.99 -19.63
CA ALA A 143 -4.76 1.75 -18.25
C ALA A 143 -4.23 0.33 -18.00
N TYR A 144 -4.52 -0.63 -18.90
CA TYR A 144 -4.19 -2.05 -18.71
C TYR A 144 -2.69 -2.33 -18.68
N ALA A 145 -1.86 -1.51 -19.33
CA ALA A 145 -0.41 -1.67 -19.36
C ALA A 145 0.25 -1.65 -17.97
N ASP A 146 -0.32 -0.89 -17.01
CA ASP A 146 0.18 -0.85 -15.63
C ASP A 146 -0.22 -2.10 -14.83
N ALA A 147 -1.38 -2.71 -15.17
CA ALA A 147 -1.81 -3.98 -14.60
C ALA A 147 -0.99 -5.16 -15.15
N GLU A 148 -0.70 -5.18 -16.46
CA GLU A 148 0.21 -6.17 -17.08
C GLU A 148 1.60 -6.10 -16.45
N LYS A 149 2.15 -4.91 -16.27
CA LYS A 149 3.42 -4.71 -15.54
C LYS A 149 3.38 -5.32 -14.14
N ALA A 150 2.26 -5.17 -13.43
CA ALA A 150 2.10 -5.72 -12.09
C ALA A 150 2.00 -7.25 -12.10
N GLN A 151 1.39 -7.83 -13.13
CA GLN A 151 1.30 -9.27 -13.35
C GLN A 151 2.68 -9.88 -13.63
N ASP A 152 3.44 -9.30 -14.55
CA ASP A 152 4.76 -9.84 -14.96
C ASP A 152 5.83 -9.66 -13.88
N SER A 153 5.69 -8.62 -13.05
CA SER A 153 6.67 -8.27 -12.02
C SER A 153 6.46 -8.97 -10.67
N VAL A 154 5.65 -10.03 -10.61
CA VAL A 154 5.42 -10.77 -9.36
C VAL A 154 6.71 -11.46 -8.93
N GLY A 155 7.37 -10.86 -7.94
CA GLY A 155 8.63 -11.36 -7.41
C GLY A 155 8.41 -12.31 -6.24
N ILE A 156 9.21 -13.38 -6.17
CA ILE A 156 9.31 -14.19 -4.96
C ILE A 156 10.11 -13.40 -3.92
N ARG A 157 9.51 -13.11 -2.76
CA ARG A 157 10.16 -12.42 -1.65
C ARG A 157 11.38 -13.21 -1.18
N THR A 158 12.52 -12.55 -1.06
CA THR A 158 13.73 -13.15 -0.49
C THR A 158 13.64 -13.27 1.04
N GLY A 159 14.36 -14.24 1.62
CA GLY A 159 14.46 -14.44 3.07
C GLY A 159 13.23 -15.07 3.74
N LYS A 160 13.11 -14.86 5.06
CA LYS A 160 12.12 -15.52 5.95
C LYS A 160 10.65 -15.13 5.68
N GLY A 161 10.41 -14.12 4.84
CA GLY A 161 9.05 -13.72 4.46
C GLY A 161 8.27 -14.83 3.76
N LYS A 162 8.94 -15.70 3.00
CA LYS A 162 8.32 -16.82 2.26
C LYS A 162 7.55 -17.77 3.16
N MET A 163 8.09 -18.06 4.35
CA MET A 163 7.51 -18.96 5.34
C MET A 163 6.31 -18.33 6.08
N ARG A 164 6.17 -17.00 6.04
CA ARG A 164 5.13 -16.26 6.79
C ARG A 164 3.98 -15.81 5.90
N ASN A 165 3.55 -16.67 4.96
CA ASN A 165 2.47 -16.41 3.99
C ASN A 165 2.66 -15.13 3.16
N ARG A 166 3.91 -14.75 2.92
CA ARG A 166 4.31 -13.51 2.22
C ARG A 166 5.29 -13.81 1.08
N ARG A 167 5.05 -14.94 0.40
CA ARG A 167 5.91 -15.49 -0.66
C ARG A 167 6.01 -14.56 -1.86
N TYR A 168 4.90 -13.96 -2.30
CA TYR A 168 4.86 -13.09 -3.46
C TYR A 168 4.85 -11.61 -3.08
N ILE A 169 5.54 -10.80 -3.87
CA ILE A 169 5.50 -9.34 -3.81
C ILE A 169 4.89 -8.88 -5.13
N ASN A 170 3.65 -8.43 -5.05
CA ASN A 170 2.95 -7.87 -6.18
C ASN A 170 3.22 -6.36 -6.20
N ARG A 171 3.52 -5.82 -7.38
CA ARG A 171 3.58 -4.37 -7.53
C ARG A 171 2.17 -3.81 -7.45
N LYS A 172 2.08 -2.60 -6.89
CA LYS A 172 0.85 -1.82 -6.87
C LYS A 172 0.70 -1.14 -8.23
N GLY A 173 -0.42 -1.37 -8.91
CA GLY A 173 -0.78 -0.79 -10.20
C GLY A 173 -1.86 0.28 -10.03
N PRO A 174 -2.86 0.36 -10.93
CA PRO A 174 -3.89 1.38 -10.87
C PRO A 174 -4.77 1.24 -9.62
N LEU A 175 -5.26 2.37 -9.12
CA LEU A 175 -6.28 2.45 -8.08
C LEU A 175 -7.59 2.89 -8.73
N VAL A 176 -8.66 2.13 -8.57
CA VAL A 176 -9.99 2.53 -9.02
C VAL A 176 -10.77 3.08 -7.82
N VAL A 177 -11.24 4.32 -7.95
CA VAL A 177 -12.02 5.01 -6.91
C VAL A 177 -13.47 5.14 -7.35
N TYR A 178 -14.39 4.66 -6.52
CA TYR A 178 -15.85 4.65 -6.77
C TYR A 178 -16.61 5.29 -5.61
N GLY A 179 -17.84 5.74 -5.85
CA GLY A 179 -18.64 6.47 -4.86
C GLY A 179 -19.66 5.60 -4.15
N THR A 180 -20.35 4.73 -4.89
CA THR A 180 -21.52 4.04 -4.34
C THR A 180 -21.15 2.89 -3.40
N GLU A 181 -21.71 2.91 -2.18
CA GLU A 181 -21.57 1.80 -1.24
C GLU A 181 -22.18 0.51 -1.81
N GLY A 182 -21.51 -0.63 -1.64
CA GLY A 182 -22.00 -1.92 -2.15
C GLY A 182 -21.91 -2.10 -3.67
N SER A 183 -21.25 -1.18 -4.39
CA SER A 183 -21.09 -1.24 -5.85
C SER A 183 -20.44 -2.54 -6.33
N LYS A 184 -20.93 -3.04 -7.47
CA LYS A 184 -20.50 -4.29 -8.11
C LYS A 184 -19.08 -4.20 -8.66
N ILE A 185 -18.60 -2.99 -8.93
CA ILE A 185 -17.23 -2.68 -9.38
C ILE A 185 -16.14 -3.32 -8.50
N VAL A 186 -16.39 -3.44 -7.20
CA VAL A 186 -15.43 -4.06 -6.26
C VAL A 186 -15.19 -5.52 -6.65
N LYS A 187 -16.24 -6.26 -7.04
CA LYS A 187 -16.12 -7.67 -7.43
C LYS A 187 -15.36 -7.80 -8.75
N ALA A 188 -15.62 -6.91 -9.70
CA ALA A 188 -14.99 -6.94 -11.02
C ALA A 188 -13.49 -6.59 -10.99
N PHE A 189 -13.08 -5.60 -10.19
CA PHE A 189 -11.71 -5.08 -10.22
C PHE A 189 -10.79 -5.68 -9.14
N ARG A 190 -11.32 -6.22 -8.03
CA ARG A 190 -10.50 -6.72 -6.90
C ARG A 190 -9.58 -7.90 -7.23
N ASN A 191 -9.94 -8.71 -8.23
CA ASN A 191 -9.14 -9.88 -8.60
C ASN A 191 -8.08 -9.57 -9.68
N LEU A 192 -8.03 -8.34 -10.19
CA LEU A 192 -7.06 -7.96 -11.21
C LEU A 192 -5.66 -7.78 -10.59
N PRO A 193 -4.59 -8.18 -11.30
CA PRO A 193 -3.23 -8.13 -10.76
C PRO A 193 -2.79 -6.68 -10.53
N GLY A 194 -2.42 -6.36 -9.29
CA GLY A 194 -1.89 -5.05 -8.91
C GLY A 194 -2.94 -3.94 -8.75
N VAL A 195 -4.18 -4.18 -9.16
CA VAL A 195 -5.27 -3.21 -9.05
C VAL A 195 -5.80 -3.19 -7.61
N ASP A 196 -5.94 -1.99 -7.04
CA ASP A 196 -6.70 -1.82 -5.81
C ASP A 196 -7.98 -1.02 -6.10
N VAL A 197 -8.96 -1.16 -5.21
CA VAL A 197 -10.27 -0.53 -5.33
C VAL A 197 -10.58 0.15 -4.00
N ALA A 198 -10.92 1.43 -4.02
CA ALA A 198 -11.22 2.22 -2.83
C ALA A 198 -12.52 3.01 -3.03
N ASN A 199 -13.29 3.17 -1.96
CA ASN A 199 -14.44 4.08 -1.98
C ASN A 199 -13.96 5.48 -1.53
N VAL A 200 -14.53 6.52 -2.12
CA VAL A 200 -14.21 7.94 -1.86
C VAL A 200 -14.26 8.28 -0.38
N GLU A 201 -15.27 7.82 0.34
CA GLU A 201 -15.51 8.15 1.75
C GLU A 201 -14.46 7.52 2.69
N ARG A 202 -13.85 6.40 2.26
CA ARG A 202 -12.81 5.67 3.01
C ARG A 202 -11.45 5.71 2.36
N LEU A 203 -11.23 6.68 1.47
CA LEU A 203 -9.98 6.82 0.74
C LEU A 203 -8.86 7.14 1.73
N ASN A 204 -7.80 6.34 1.73
CA ASN A 204 -6.69 6.48 2.67
C ASN A 204 -5.37 6.80 1.96
N LEU A 205 -4.41 7.28 2.75
CA LEU A 205 -3.09 7.63 2.27
C LEU A 205 -2.27 6.42 1.79
N LEU A 206 -2.52 5.22 2.33
CA LEU A 206 -1.81 4.00 1.94
C LEU A 206 -2.20 3.53 0.53
N ASP A 207 -3.44 3.83 0.13
CA ASP A 207 -3.98 3.51 -1.19
C ASP A 207 -3.45 4.49 -2.23
N LEU A 208 -3.41 5.79 -1.92
CA LEU A 208 -2.89 6.84 -2.81
C LEU A 208 -1.36 6.86 -2.90
N ALA A 209 -0.66 6.59 -1.80
CA ALA A 209 0.79 6.68 -1.70
C ALA A 209 1.41 5.42 -1.06
N PRO A 210 1.30 4.24 -1.71
CA PRO A 210 1.84 3.01 -1.13
C PRO A 210 3.36 3.09 -1.03
N GLY A 211 3.88 2.87 0.18
CA GLY A 211 5.31 3.03 0.50
C GLY A 211 5.71 4.47 0.80
N GLY A 212 4.77 5.41 0.89
CA GLY A 212 5.04 6.84 1.11
C GLY A 212 5.56 7.56 -0.13
N HIS A 213 5.40 6.94 -1.31
CA HIS A 213 5.68 7.55 -2.61
C HIS A 213 4.38 8.07 -3.22
N LEU A 214 4.34 9.37 -3.48
CA LEU A 214 3.23 10.05 -4.16
C LEU A 214 3.18 9.70 -5.65
N GLY A 215 2.02 9.91 -6.27
CA GLY A 215 1.84 9.69 -7.71
C GLY A 215 1.53 8.24 -8.06
N ARG A 216 0.52 7.64 -7.42
CA ARG A 216 -0.10 6.41 -7.92
C ARG A 216 -1.05 6.74 -9.07
N PHE A 217 -1.11 5.88 -10.08
CA PHE A 217 -2.11 6.01 -11.13
C PHE A 217 -3.51 5.71 -10.57
N VAL A 218 -4.43 6.69 -10.63
CA VAL A 218 -5.79 6.60 -10.09
C VAL A 218 -6.81 6.84 -11.19
N ILE A 219 -7.84 6.01 -11.21
CA ILE A 219 -9.00 6.09 -12.10
C ILE A 219 -10.21 6.45 -11.24
N TRP A 220 -10.91 7.52 -11.59
CA TRP A 220 -12.04 8.07 -10.83
C TRP A 220 -13.36 7.85 -11.56
N THR A 221 -14.44 7.55 -10.84
CA THR A 221 -15.79 7.67 -11.39
C THR A 221 -16.24 9.13 -11.46
N ALA A 222 -16.95 9.48 -12.54
CA ALA A 222 -17.29 10.85 -12.93
C ALA A 222 -17.99 11.65 -11.83
N ASN A 223 -19.04 11.10 -11.20
CA ASN A 223 -19.80 11.80 -10.16
C ASN A 223 -18.97 12.19 -8.93
N ARG A 224 -17.79 11.59 -8.74
CA ARG A 224 -17.09 11.60 -7.45
C ARG A 224 -15.83 12.43 -7.43
N ILE A 225 -15.31 12.82 -8.59
CA ILE A 225 -14.13 13.68 -8.65
C ILE A 225 -14.38 15.04 -7.97
N GLN A 226 -15.64 15.51 -7.91
CA GLN A 226 -16.03 16.77 -7.28
C GLN A 226 -16.19 16.65 -5.75
N GLU A 227 -16.63 15.50 -5.24
CA GLU A 227 -16.93 15.30 -3.81
C GLU A 227 -15.69 15.21 -2.91
N VAL A 228 -14.53 14.86 -3.48
CA VAL A 228 -13.25 14.72 -2.76
C VAL A 228 -12.85 16.01 -2.01
N GLY A 229 -13.42 17.17 -2.38
CA GLY A 229 -13.20 18.46 -1.70
C GLY A 229 -14.41 19.06 -0.99
N GLY A 230 -15.59 18.43 -1.02
CA GLY A 230 -16.85 19.01 -0.53
C GLY A 230 -17.24 18.63 0.90
N GLY A 231 -16.52 17.69 1.52
CA GLY A 231 -16.85 17.19 2.86
C GLY A 231 -16.49 18.18 3.96
N VAL A 232 -17.51 18.71 4.64
CA VAL A 232 -17.39 19.00 6.08
C VAL A 232 -16.98 17.68 6.74
N TRP A 233 -15.69 17.53 7.02
CA TRP A 233 -15.20 16.42 7.82
C TRP A 233 -15.74 16.66 9.23
N HIS A 234 -16.86 16.06 9.57
CA HIS A 234 -17.33 16.00 10.95
C HIS A 234 -16.27 15.22 11.74
N LEU A 235 -15.48 15.99 12.51
CA LEU A 235 -14.67 15.49 13.61
C LEU A 235 -15.55 14.86 14.68
#